data_AF-A0A2N4SXN9-F1
#
_entry.id   AF-A0A2N4SXN9-F1
#
_cell.length_a   1.000
_cell.length_b   1.000
_cell.length_c   1.000
_cell.angle_alpha   90.00
_cell.angle_beta   90.00
_cell.angle_gamma   90.00
#
_symmetry.space_group_name_H-M   'P 1'
#
loop_
_entity.id
_entity.type
_entity.pdbx_description
1 polymer ?
#
loop_
_entity_poly.entity_id
_entity_poly.type
_entity_poly.pdbx_seq_one_letter_code
_entity_poly.pdbx_strand_id
1 'polypeptide(L)' 'MLDVQEAQQARALQHAMTRAGIPPSQLWWHYYSLSGDADELELEAYLYQALHLPRLERLMLDHALRELINDRPG' A
#
# COMPACT_ATOMS: atom_id res chain seq x y z
N MET A 1 -0.74 10.10 -15.55
CA MET A 1 -1.87 10.36 -14.64
C MET A 1 -2.54 9.03 -14.41
N LEU A 2 -2.69 8.64 -13.14
CA LEU A 2 -3.37 7.40 -12.75
C LEU A 2 -4.72 7.30 -13.44
N ASP A 3 -5.05 6.10 -13.90
CA ASP A 3 -6.43 5.85 -14.29
C ASP A 3 -7.34 5.95 -13.05
N VAL A 4 -8.65 6.09 -13.27
CA VAL A 4 -9.63 6.30 -12.20
C VAL A 4 -9.61 5.14 -11.20
N GLN A 5 -9.43 3.90 -11.68
CA GLN A 5 -9.46 2.71 -10.84
C GLN A 5 -8.20 2.60 -9.98
N GLU A 6 -7.04 2.89 -10.55
CA GLU A 6 -5.75 2.89 -9.85
C GLU A 6 -5.73 4.00 -8.79
N ALA A 7 -6.20 5.20 -9.11
CA ALA A 7 -6.32 6.28 -8.13
C ALA A 7 -7.29 5.94 -6.99
N GLN A 8 -8.40 5.24 -7.28
CA GLN A 8 -9.33 4.74 -6.25
C GLN A 8 -8.67 3.70 -5.34
N GLN A 9 -7.87 2.78 -5.89
CA GLN A 9 -7.14 1.79 -5.10
C GLN A 9 -6.11 2.45 -4.18
N ALA A 10 -5.31 3.39 -4.68
CA ALA A 10 -4.34 4.14 -3.87
C ALA A 10 -5.03 4.87 -2.70
N ARG A 11 -6.15 5.56 -2.98
CA ARG A 11 -6.94 6.24 -1.94
C ARG A 11 -7.52 5.28 -0.91
N ALA A 12 -8.05 4.14 -1.34
CA ALA A 12 -8.61 3.14 -0.43
C ALA A 12 -7.53 2.55 0.49
N LEU A 13 -6.36 2.24 -0.06
CA LEU A 13 -5.20 1.74 0.68
C LEU A 13 -4.76 2.78 1.73
N GLN A 14 -4.58 4.04 1.32
CA GLN A 14 -4.23 5.14 2.23
C GLN A 14 -5.27 5.34 3.33
N HIS A 15 -6.57 5.26 3.01
CA HIS A 15 -7.64 5.39 3.99
C HIS A 15 -7.64 4.25 5.02
N ALA A 16 -7.42 3.01 4.56
CA ALA A 16 -7.35 1.85 5.42
C ALA A 16 -6.12 1.90 6.36
N MET A 17 -4.96 2.30 5.84
CA MET A 17 -3.76 2.57 6.65
C MET A 17 -4.01 3.62 7.72
N THR A 18 -4.65 4.74 7.34
CA THR A 18 -4.96 5.85 8.26
C THR A 18 -5.90 5.40 9.38
N ARG A 19 -6.95 4.65 9.04
CA ARG A 19 -7.89 4.09 10.02
C ARG A 19 -7.24 3.08 10.96
N ALA A 20 -6.30 2.29 10.46
CA ALA A 20 -5.55 1.36 11.29
C ALA A 20 -4.47 2.08 12.12
N GLY A 21 -3.94 3.23 11.68
CA GLY A 21 -2.71 3.78 12.26
C GLY A 21 -1.49 2.94 11.85
N ILE A 22 -1.42 2.58 10.57
CA ILE A 22 -0.26 1.90 9.97
C ILE A 22 0.52 2.98 9.19
N PRO A 23 1.77 3.30 9.58
CA PRO A 23 2.59 4.23 8.81
C PRO A 23 3.05 3.59 7.48
N PRO A 24 3.36 4.40 6.44
CA PRO A 24 3.87 3.91 5.16
C PRO A 24 5.08 2.98 5.28
N SER A 25 6.02 3.33 6.15
CA SER A 25 7.21 2.52 6.43
C SER A 25 6.89 1.11 6.92
N GLN A 26 5.85 0.94 7.76
CA GLN A 26 5.43 -0.38 8.25
C GLN A 26 4.79 -1.20 7.13
N LEU A 27 3.95 -0.59 6.30
CA LEU A 27 3.38 -1.26 5.14
C LEU A 27 4.49 -1.69 4.17
N TRP A 28 5.41 -0.78 3.87
CA TRP A 28 6.56 -1.03 3.01
C TRP A 28 7.38 -2.22 3.50
N TRP A 29 7.78 -2.24 4.78
CA TRP A 29 8.55 -3.34 5.35
C TRP A 29 7.87 -4.71 5.18
N HIS A 30 6.55 -4.77 5.41
CA HIS A 30 5.83 -6.03 5.26
C HIS A 30 5.68 -6.43 3.79
N TYR A 31 5.34 -5.50 2.91
CA TYR A 31 5.31 -5.71 1.46
C TYR A 31 6.67 -6.16 0.90
N TYR A 32 7.76 -5.55 1.35
CA TYR A 32 9.12 -5.94 0.98
C TYR A 32 9.44 -7.37 1.43
N SER A 33 8.99 -7.79 2.62
CA SER A 33 9.14 -9.17 3.09
C SER A 33 8.40 -10.20 2.22
N LEU A 34 7.39 -9.76 1.47
CA LEU A 34 6.65 -10.55 0.48
C LEU A 34 7.31 -10.51 -0.91
N SER A 35 8.57 -10.05 -1.01
CA SER A 35 9.30 -9.85 -2.28
C SER A 35 8.67 -8.81 -3.20
N GLY A 36 8.13 -7.74 -2.63
CA GLY A 36 7.69 -6.56 -3.38
C GLY A 36 8.86 -5.80 -4.01
N ASP A 37 8.70 -5.35 -5.25
CA ASP A 37 9.78 -4.72 -6.04
C ASP A 37 9.92 -3.21 -5.82
N ALA A 38 8.87 -2.52 -5.35
CA ALA A 38 8.88 -1.08 -5.15
C ALA A 38 9.63 -0.65 -3.88
N ASP A 39 10.37 0.44 -3.96
CA ASP A 39 10.98 1.03 -2.77
C ASP A 39 9.96 1.83 -1.93
N GLU A 40 10.40 2.31 -0.75
CA GLU A 40 9.53 3.05 0.18
C GLU A 40 9.03 4.37 -0.45
N LEU A 41 9.87 5.04 -1.23
CA LEU A 41 9.54 6.31 -1.88
C LEU A 41 8.52 6.09 -3.01
N GLU A 42 8.65 5.04 -3.79
CA GLU A 42 7.70 4.66 -4.84
C GLU A 42 6.34 4.29 -4.24
N LEU A 43 6.32 3.56 -3.12
CA LEU A 43 5.10 3.26 -2.36
C LEU A 43 4.43 4.55 -1.87
N GLU A 44 5.19 5.46 -1.26
CA GLU A 44 4.65 6.76 -0.83
C GLU A 44 4.11 7.57 -2.02
N ALA A 45 4.86 7.65 -3.11
CA ALA A 45 4.44 8.34 -4.33
C ALA A 45 3.15 7.72 -4.89
N TYR A 46 3.00 6.40 -4.85
CA TYR A 46 1.76 5.72 -5.21
C TYR A 46 0.59 6.11 -4.30
N LEU A 47 0.77 6.11 -2.98
CA LEU A 47 -0.25 6.56 -2.01
C LEU A 47 -0.70 8.00 -2.27
N TYR A 48 0.22 8.87 -2.68
CA TYR A 48 -0.06 10.26 -3.06
C TYR A 48 -0.53 10.44 -4.51
N GLN A 49 -0.79 9.35 -5.22
CA GLN A 49 -1.23 9.37 -6.62
C GLN A 49 -0.24 10.07 -7.58
N ALA A 50 1.04 10.08 -7.21
CA ALA A 50 2.12 10.69 -7.98
C ALA A 50 2.87 9.67 -8.86
N LEU A 51 2.72 8.37 -8.60
CA LEU A 51 3.40 7.29 -9.32
C LEU A 51 2.44 6.12 -9.60
N HIS A 52 2.62 5.48 -10.75
CA HIS A 52 1.90 4.28 -11.13
C HIS A 52 2.63 3.05 -10.61
N LEU A 53 1.88 2.08 -10.08
CA LEU A 53 2.43 0.77 -9.72
C LEU A 53 1.82 -0.35 -10.58
N PRO A 54 2.62 -1.35 -10.98
CA PRO A 54 2.09 -2.52 -11.64
C PRO A 54 0.95 -3.16 -10.84
N ARG A 55 -0.02 -3.76 -11.54
CA ARG A 55 -1.19 -4.36 -10.90
C ARG A 55 -0.81 -5.38 -9.83
N LEU A 56 0.25 -6.15 -10.05
CA LEU A 56 0.75 -7.13 -9.09
C LEU A 56 1.18 -6.46 -7.78
N GLU A 57 2.02 -5.42 -7.86
CA GLU A 57 2.47 -4.66 -6.69
C GLU A 57 1.29 -4.08 -5.90
N ARG A 58 0.29 -3.53 -6.59
CA ARG A 58 -0.91 -2.99 -5.93
C ARG A 58 -1.71 -4.05 -5.18
N LEU A 59 -1.80 -5.26 -5.72
CA LEU A 59 -2.45 -6.39 -5.05
C LEU A 59 -1.62 -6.87 -3.85
N MET A 60 -0.29 -6.87 -3.96
CA MET A 60 0.60 -7.21 -2.86
C MET A 60 0.52 -6.19 -1.73
N LEU A 61 0.42 -4.89 -2.02
CA LEU A 61 0.20 -3.85 -1.02
C LEU A 61 -1.14 -4.02 -0.28
N ASP A 62 -2.22 -4.34 -0.99
CA ASP A 62 -3.51 -4.62 -0.37
C ASP A 62 -3.45 -5.87 0.52
N HIS A 63 -2.77 -6.92 0.06
CA HIS A 63 -2.55 -8.14 0.85
C HIS A 63 -1.72 -7.86 2.11
N ALA A 64 -0.58 -7.17 1.96
CA ALA A 64 0.28 -6.80 3.07
C ALA A 64 -0.45 -5.96 4.13
N LEU A 65 -1.29 -5.01 3.70
CA LEU A 65 -2.08 -4.22 4.63
C LEU A 65 -3.10 -5.07 5.40
N ARG A 66 -3.75 -6.03 4.74
CA ARG A 66 -4.72 -6.93 5.40
C ARG A 66 -4.07 -7.79 6.46
N GLU A 67 -2.90 -8.37 6.17
CA GLU A 67 -2.14 -9.15 7.15
C GLU A 67 -1.77 -8.29 8.37
N LEU A 68 -1.25 -7.08 8.15
CA LEU A 68 -0.92 -6.14 9.23
C LEU A 68 -2.13 -5.73 10.09
N ILE A 69 -3.33 -5.66 9.51
CA ILE A 69 -4.56 -5.37 10.25
C ILE A 69 -5.01 -6.60 11.05
N ASN A 70 -4.92 -7.79 10.46
CA ASN A 70 -5.34 -9.04 11.09
C ASN A 70 -4.43 -9.46 12.26
N ASP A 71 -3.14 -9.13 12.19
CA ASP A 71 -2.15 -9.46 13.23
C ASP A 71 -2.25 -8.56 14.48
N ARG A 72 -3.06 -7.50 14.45
CA ARG A 72 -3.21 -6.60 15.58
C ARG A 72 -4.22 -7.15 16.59
N PRO A 73 -3.88 -7.19 17.90
CA PRO A 73 -4.87 -7.48 18.93
C PRO A 73 -5.92 -6.36 18.96
N GLY A 74 -7.19 -6.76 18.97
CA GLY A 74 -8.36 -5.87 19.00
C GLY A 74 -8.55 -5.11 20.31
#